data_AF-A0A832PZZ3-F1
#
_entry.id   AF-A0A832PZZ3-F1
#
_cell.length_a   1.000
_cell.length_b   1.000
_cell.length_c   1.000
_cell.angle_alpha   90.00
_cell.angle_beta   90.00
_cell.angle_gamma   90.00
#
_symmetry.space_group_name_H-M   'P 1'
#
loop_
_entity.id
_entity.type
_entity.pdbx_description
1 polymer ?
#
loop_
_entity_poly.entity_id
_entity_poly.type
_entity_poly.pdbx_seq_one_letter_code
_entity_poly.pdbx_strand_id
1 'polypeptide(L)'
;MEDLNKYSRTITQDPTQPAAQAQLYALGLTDDDLTKAQVGIVSMGYDGNPCNMHLNGLATEIKKGIWKQNLAGFIFHTIGVSDGMSNGTDGMRYSLVSREVIADSIETVCGAQYYDALIAVPGCDKNMPGSLIAMGRINRPAIMVYGGTIAPGHYKGKDLNIVSAFEALGEKIAGKIDETDFKEIVRRSCPGAGACGGMYTANTMAAAIEAMGMSLPYSSSNPAISKEKRQECLDAGKYIRLLLERDIKPRDIMTREAFENAITIIIALGGSTNAVLHMLAMARTVDVELSIDDFQKFSDKVPVIADFKPSGKYLMEDLHNKGGVPLVMKYLLKKGMLHGNCMTVTGKTLAENLEEVPDIEFDNQNVIVPLEKPLKPQGHLQILYGNIAERGSVAKISGKEGERFEGTARVFDGEKDLIAGISEGRVKA
;
A
#
# COMPACT_ATOMS: atom_id res chain seq x y z
N MET A 1 11.99 -34.50 -2.90
CA MET A 1 11.51 -33.14 -3.20
C MET A 1 10.19 -33.01 -2.49
N GLU A 2 10.02 -32.02 -1.60
CA GLU A 2 8.73 -31.80 -0.94
C GLU A 2 7.66 -31.47 -1.99
N ASP A 3 6.45 -32.02 -1.79
CA ASP A 3 5.29 -31.68 -2.62
C ASP A 3 4.90 -30.22 -2.38
N LEU A 4 5.13 -29.37 -3.39
CA LEU A 4 4.80 -27.95 -3.33
C LEU A 4 3.28 -27.71 -3.41
N ASN A 5 2.51 -28.67 -3.90
CA ASN A 5 1.08 -28.58 -4.19
C ASN A 5 0.19 -29.04 -3.01
N LYS A 6 0.51 -28.58 -1.79
CA LYS A 6 -0.13 -29.02 -0.52
C LYS A 6 -1.66 -28.99 -0.55
N TYR A 7 -2.24 -28.00 -1.22
CA TYR A 7 -3.68 -27.76 -1.31
C TYR A 7 -4.23 -28.21 -2.66
N SER A 8 -3.61 -27.82 -3.78
CA SER A 8 -4.20 -28.06 -5.10
C SER A 8 -4.27 -29.54 -5.45
N ARG A 9 -3.40 -30.39 -4.88
CA ARG A 9 -3.49 -31.86 -4.98
C ARG A 9 -4.86 -32.42 -4.61
N THR A 10 -5.61 -31.75 -3.74
CA THR A 10 -6.98 -32.13 -3.39
C THR A 10 -7.88 -32.18 -4.62
N ILE A 11 -7.70 -31.30 -5.60
CA ILE A 11 -8.51 -31.28 -6.82
C ILE A 11 -7.78 -31.81 -8.05
N THR A 12 -6.45 -31.92 -8.02
CA THR A 12 -5.66 -32.40 -9.17
C THR A 12 -5.26 -33.88 -9.09
N GLN A 13 -5.13 -34.46 -7.90
CA GLN A 13 -4.61 -35.82 -7.70
C GLN A 13 -5.60 -36.76 -6.99
N ASP A 14 -6.63 -36.24 -6.32
CA ASP A 14 -7.67 -37.06 -5.70
C ASP A 14 -8.55 -37.72 -6.79
N PRO A 15 -8.57 -39.06 -6.92
CA PRO A 15 -9.38 -39.75 -7.93
C PRO A 15 -10.89 -39.59 -7.70
N THR A 16 -11.32 -39.15 -6.52
CA THR A 16 -12.73 -38.83 -6.22
C THR A 16 -13.15 -37.43 -6.72
N GLN A 17 -12.23 -36.67 -7.31
CA GLN A 17 -12.48 -35.34 -7.90
C GLN A 17 -12.39 -35.29 -9.44
N PRO A 18 -13.01 -36.23 -10.20
CA PRO A 18 -12.87 -36.27 -11.66
C PRO A 18 -13.47 -35.03 -12.34
N ALA A 19 -14.49 -34.41 -11.73
CA ALA A 19 -15.12 -33.21 -12.27
C ALA A 19 -14.18 -31.99 -12.21
N ALA A 20 -13.37 -31.86 -11.16
CA ALA A 20 -12.40 -30.78 -11.04
C ALA A 20 -11.26 -30.95 -12.07
N GLN A 21 -10.74 -32.18 -12.20
CA GLN A 21 -9.73 -32.52 -13.21
C GLN A 21 -10.23 -32.24 -14.62
N ALA A 22 -11.46 -32.62 -14.95
CA ALA A 22 -12.08 -32.32 -16.25
C ALA A 22 -12.12 -30.82 -16.56
N GLN A 23 -12.45 -29.97 -15.57
CA GLN A 23 -12.41 -28.52 -15.74
C GLN A 23 -10.98 -28.01 -15.94
N LEU A 24 -10.00 -28.54 -15.21
CA LEU A 24 -8.59 -28.15 -15.38
C LEU A 24 -8.05 -28.52 -16.78
N TYR A 25 -8.41 -29.69 -17.32
CA TYR A 25 -8.08 -30.05 -18.71
C TYR A 25 -8.75 -29.09 -19.71
N ALA A 26 -9.99 -28.66 -19.46
CA ALA A 26 -10.67 -27.68 -20.31
C ALA A 26 -9.97 -26.30 -20.30
N LEU A 27 -9.23 -25.96 -19.24
CA LEU A 27 -8.36 -24.77 -19.20
C LEU A 27 -7.05 -24.95 -19.99
N GLY A 28 -6.78 -26.15 -20.52
CA GLY A 28 -5.61 -26.49 -21.31
C GLY A 28 -4.43 -27.04 -20.50
N LEU A 29 -4.65 -27.47 -19.25
CA LEU A 29 -3.61 -28.11 -18.45
C LEU A 29 -3.32 -29.53 -18.95
N THR A 30 -2.06 -29.93 -18.88
CA THR A 30 -1.59 -31.31 -19.12
C THR A 30 -1.50 -32.10 -17.81
N ASP A 31 -1.29 -33.42 -17.90
CA ASP A 31 -1.04 -34.26 -16.72
C ASP A 31 0.16 -33.77 -15.90
N ASP A 32 1.21 -33.28 -16.57
CA ASP A 32 2.37 -32.67 -15.90
C ASP A 32 1.98 -31.39 -15.15
N ASP A 33 1.12 -30.55 -15.73
CA ASP A 33 0.65 -29.32 -15.09
C ASP A 33 -0.19 -29.60 -13.83
N LEU A 34 -0.95 -30.70 -13.81
CA LEU A 34 -1.72 -31.11 -12.64
C LEU A 34 -0.86 -31.51 -11.44
N THR A 35 0.43 -31.79 -11.65
CA THR A 35 1.40 -32.05 -10.57
C THR A 35 2.01 -30.77 -9.98
N LYS A 36 1.86 -29.62 -10.65
CA LYS A 36 2.47 -28.35 -10.24
C LYS A 36 1.63 -27.70 -9.14
N ALA A 37 2.31 -26.97 -8.25
CA ALA A 37 1.61 -26.10 -7.32
C ALA A 37 0.92 -24.95 -8.08
N GLN A 38 -0.32 -24.67 -7.70
CA GLN A 38 -1.17 -23.68 -8.32
C GLN A 38 -1.06 -22.35 -7.57
N VAL A 39 -0.82 -21.26 -8.31
CA VAL A 39 -0.69 -19.92 -7.74
C VAL A 39 -1.82 -19.03 -8.26
N GLY A 40 -2.64 -18.53 -7.33
CA GLY A 40 -3.63 -17.52 -7.64
C GLY A 40 -2.97 -16.15 -7.81
N ILE A 41 -3.26 -15.46 -8.90
CA ILE A 41 -2.84 -14.08 -9.16
C ILE A 41 -4.08 -13.20 -9.12
N VAL A 42 -4.28 -12.45 -8.03
CA VAL A 42 -5.43 -11.55 -7.92
C VAL A 42 -5.08 -10.16 -8.41
N SER A 43 -5.78 -9.70 -9.43
CA SER A 43 -5.70 -8.32 -9.91
C SER A 43 -6.92 -7.52 -9.46
N MET A 44 -6.68 -6.32 -8.94
CA MET A 44 -7.72 -5.32 -8.68
C MET A 44 -7.88 -4.35 -9.86
N GLY A 45 -7.58 -4.78 -11.09
CA GLY A 45 -7.54 -3.94 -12.27
C GLY A 45 -8.91 -3.70 -12.91
N TYR A 46 -9.22 -2.42 -13.16
CA TYR A 46 -10.43 -1.97 -13.87
C TYR A 46 -10.18 -0.61 -14.55
N ASP A 47 -10.85 -0.34 -15.66
CA ASP A 47 -10.55 0.78 -16.55
C ASP A 47 -10.86 2.16 -15.93
N GLY A 48 -11.86 2.21 -15.04
CA GLY A 48 -12.41 3.45 -14.48
C GLY A 48 -11.54 4.14 -13.42
N ASN A 49 -10.29 3.75 -13.21
CA ASN A 49 -9.39 4.40 -12.25
C ASN A 49 -7.93 4.33 -12.69
N PRO A 50 -7.21 5.47 -12.75
CA PRO A 50 -5.78 5.49 -13.09
C PRO A 50 -4.93 4.59 -12.17
N CYS A 51 -5.33 4.44 -10.91
CA CYS A 51 -4.63 3.58 -9.94
C CYS A 51 -4.67 2.09 -10.32
N ASN A 52 -5.67 1.67 -11.11
CA ASN A 52 -6.01 0.26 -11.32
C ASN A 52 -5.98 -0.19 -12.79
N MET A 53 -6.09 0.73 -13.75
CA MET A 53 -6.27 0.38 -15.17
C MET A 53 -5.14 -0.47 -15.79
N HIS A 54 -3.94 -0.46 -15.20
CA HIS A 54 -2.78 -1.23 -15.69
C HIS A 54 -2.57 -2.57 -14.98
N LEU A 55 -3.27 -2.84 -13.87
CA LEU A 55 -2.96 -3.99 -12.99
C LEU A 55 -3.20 -5.35 -13.67
N ASN A 56 -4.15 -5.43 -14.61
CA ASN A 56 -4.40 -6.64 -15.40
C ASN A 56 -3.21 -6.97 -16.33
N GLY A 57 -2.53 -5.94 -16.84
CA GLY A 57 -1.29 -6.10 -17.59
C GLY A 57 -0.16 -6.63 -16.70
N LEU A 58 -0.02 -6.08 -15.49
CA LEU A 58 0.96 -6.55 -14.51
C LEU A 58 0.71 -8.01 -14.08
N ALA A 59 -0.54 -8.38 -13.82
CA ALA A 59 -0.92 -9.77 -13.51
C ALA A 59 -0.55 -10.75 -14.64
N THR A 60 -0.66 -10.31 -15.90
CA THR A 60 -0.23 -11.10 -17.06
C THR A 60 1.28 -11.31 -17.09
N GLU A 61 2.08 -10.30 -16.72
CA GLU A 61 3.53 -10.42 -16.59
C GLU A 61 3.92 -11.33 -15.43
N ILE A 62 3.23 -11.23 -14.28
CA ILE A 62 3.41 -12.15 -13.15
C ILE A 62 3.14 -13.59 -13.56
N LYS A 63 2.04 -13.85 -14.29
CA LYS A 63 1.73 -15.18 -14.82
C LYS A 63 2.91 -15.74 -15.62
N LYS A 64 3.52 -14.95 -16.51
CA LYS A 64 4.72 -15.40 -17.25
C LYS A 64 5.86 -15.78 -16.32
N GLY A 65 6.09 -15.02 -15.26
CA GLY A 65 7.09 -15.31 -14.22
C GLY A 65 6.83 -16.66 -13.54
N ILE A 66 5.58 -16.92 -13.13
CA ILE A 66 5.17 -18.17 -12.46
C ILE A 66 5.38 -19.39 -13.35
N TRP A 67 4.93 -19.35 -14.60
CA TRP A 67 5.07 -20.49 -15.51
C TRP A 67 6.53 -20.82 -15.84
N LYS A 68 7.42 -19.81 -15.85
CA LYS A 68 8.88 -20.03 -15.98
C LYS A 68 9.50 -20.77 -14.79
N GLN A 69 8.82 -20.79 -13.65
CA GLN A 69 9.27 -21.48 -12.43
C GLN A 69 8.62 -22.85 -12.25
N ASN A 70 8.05 -23.44 -13.31
CA ASN A 70 7.36 -24.73 -13.27
C ASN A 70 6.23 -24.78 -12.23
N LEU A 71 5.43 -23.71 -12.19
CA LEU A 71 4.22 -23.55 -11.39
C LEU A 71 3.03 -23.25 -12.29
N ALA A 72 1.81 -23.53 -11.84
CA ALA A 72 0.59 -23.25 -12.60
C ALA A 72 -0.06 -21.93 -12.13
N GLY A 73 0.07 -20.85 -12.91
CA GLY A 73 -0.45 -19.53 -12.55
C GLY A 73 -1.86 -19.25 -13.12
N PHE A 74 -2.81 -18.90 -12.24
CA PHE A 74 -4.19 -18.57 -12.60
C PHE A 74 -4.55 -17.14 -12.18
N ILE A 75 -4.91 -16.30 -13.15
CA ILE A 75 -5.36 -14.92 -12.87
C ILE A 75 -6.83 -14.94 -12.51
N PHE A 76 -7.19 -14.25 -11.45
CA PHE A 76 -8.56 -13.89 -11.11
C PHE A 76 -8.63 -12.43 -10.66
N HIS A 77 -9.83 -11.94 -10.44
CA HIS A 77 -10.07 -10.52 -10.15
C HIS A 77 -10.90 -10.34 -8.88
N THR A 78 -10.70 -9.21 -8.24
CA THR A 78 -11.64 -8.65 -7.27
C THR A 78 -11.86 -7.16 -7.57
N ILE A 79 -12.81 -6.56 -6.87
CA ILE A 79 -13.22 -5.18 -7.07
C ILE A 79 -12.18 -4.18 -6.53
N GLY A 80 -12.40 -2.92 -6.87
CA GLY A 80 -11.74 -1.77 -6.27
C GLY A 80 -12.62 -0.53 -6.44
N VAL A 81 -12.32 0.52 -5.69
CA VAL A 81 -12.99 1.82 -5.81
C VAL A 81 -11.95 2.93 -5.83
N SER A 82 -12.28 4.05 -6.47
CA SER A 82 -11.39 5.21 -6.53
C SER A 82 -11.77 6.20 -5.43
N ASP A 83 -10.94 6.27 -4.37
CA ASP A 83 -11.06 7.32 -3.35
C ASP A 83 -10.99 8.72 -3.99
N GLY A 84 -10.11 8.91 -4.98
CA GLY A 84 -9.96 10.19 -5.68
C GLY A 84 -11.24 10.65 -6.39
N MET A 85 -11.96 9.75 -7.04
CA MET A 85 -13.21 10.11 -7.75
C MET A 85 -14.43 10.18 -6.83
N SER A 86 -14.48 9.36 -5.77
CA SER A 86 -15.61 9.32 -4.85
C SER A 86 -15.59 10.46 -3.82
N ASN A 87 -14.45 11.14 -3.66
CA ASN A 87 -14.27 12.23 -2.70
C ASN A 87 -15.28 13.36 -2.90
N GLY A 88 -15.90 13.80 -1.81
CA GLY A 88 -16.96 14.83 -1.83
C GLY A 88 -18.32 14.37 -2.34
N THR A 89 -18.56 13.05 -2.47
CA THR A 89 -19.83 12.47 -2.91
C THR A 89 -20.33 11.37 -1.97
N ASP A 90 -21.61 11.01 -2.07
CA ASP A 90 -22.18 9.89 -1.31
C ASP A 90 -21.51 8.53 -1.63
N GLY A 91 -20.77 8.43 -2.75
CA GLY A 91 -19.96 7.27 -3.11
C GLY A 91 -18.83 6.97 -2.12
N MET A 92 -18.33 7.97 -1.38
CA MET A 92 -17.24 7.78 -0.40
C MET A 92 -17.63 6.79 0.72
N ARG A 93 -18.93 6.60 0.97
CA ARG A 93 -19.45 5.60 1.93
C ARG A 93 -19.09 4.16 1.55
N TYR A 94 -18.76 3.90 0.29
CA TYR A 94 -18.35 2.59 -0.21
C TYR A 94 -16.83 2.40 -0.24
N SER A 95 -16.04 3.42 0.15
CA SER A 95 -14.58 3.32 0.16
C SER A 95 -14.07 2.30 1.17
N LEU A 96 -14.22 2.55 2.47
CA LEU A 96 -13.60 1.70 3.50
C LEU A 96 -14.11 0.25 3.47
N VAL A 97 -15.40 0.04 3.22
CA VAL A 97 -15.99 -1.30 3.13
C VAL A 97 -15.42 -2.13 1.97
N SER A 98 -14.92 -1.48 0.90
CA SER A 98 -14.26 -2.20 -0.20
C SER A 98 -13.04 -2.99 0.27
N ARG A 99 -12.37 -2.56 1.36
CA ARG A 99 -11.27 -3.32 1.99
C ARG A 99 -11.72 -4.72 2.40
N GLU A 100 -12.88 -4.83 3.04
CA GLU A 100 -13.43 -6.11 3.50
C GLU A 100 -13.91 -6.96 2.31
N VAL A 101 -14.61 -6.35 1.36
CA VAL A 101 -15.08 -7.06 0.15
C VAL A 101 -13.90 -7.64 -0.63
N ILE A 102 -12.79 -6.91 -0.73
CA ILE A 102 -11.55 -7.40 -1.35
C ILE A 102 -10.99 -8.58 -0.56
N ALA A 103 -10.90 -8.47 0.76
CA ALA A 103 -10.39 -9.54 1.60
C ALA A 103 -11.21 -10.83 1.45
N ASP A 104 -12.53 -10.71 1.59
CA ASP A 104 -13.47 -11.83 1.51
C ASP A 104 -13.49 -12.44 0.10
N SER A 105 -13.36 -11.63 -0.95
CA SER A 105 -13.27 -12.12 -2.34
C SER A 105 -12.04 -12.99 -2.57
N ILE A 106 -10.87 -12.53 -2.09
CA ILE A 106 -9.60 -13.27 -2.25
C ILE A 106 -9.66 -14.58 -1.45
N GLU A 107 -10.11 -14.50 -0.20
CA GLU A 107 -10.30 -15.66 0.68
C GLU A 107 -11.23 -16.70 0.06
N THR A 108 -12.36 -16.25 -0.50
CA THR A 108 -13.33 -17.12 -1.18
C THR A 108 -12.69 -17.87 -2.35
N VAL A 109 -12.01 -17.17 -3.26
CA VAL A 109 -11.43 -17.80 -4.45
C VAL A 109 -10.29 -18.74 -4.07
N CYS A 110 -9.34 -18.30 -3.25
CA CYS A 110 -8.21 -19.13 -2.83
C CYS A 110 -8.66 -20.36 -2.03
N GLY A 111 -9.69 -20.22 -1.19
CA GLY A 111 -10.29 -21.32 -0.46
C GLY A 111 -10.96 -22.33 -1.39
N ALA A 112 -11.83 -21.86 -2.30
CA ALA A 112 -12.60 -22.71 -3.20
C ALA A 112 -11.76 -23.40 -4.29
N GLN A 113 -10.72 -22.73 -4.79
CA GLN A 113 -9.87 -23.24 -5.88
C GLN A 113 -8.62 -23.96 -5.38
N TYR A 114 -8.45 -24.10 -4.06
CA TYR A 114 -7.31 -24.80 -3.45
C TYR A 114 -5.93 -24.30 -3.92
N TYR A 115 -5.79 -23.02 -4.29
CA TYR A 115 -4.50 -22.47 -4.71
C TYR A 115 -3.45 -22.57 -3.61
N ASP A 116 -2.27 -23.09 -3.92
CA ASP A 116 -1.19 -23.31 -2.94
C ASP A 116 -0.53 -22.01 -2.49
N ALA A 117 -0.55 -20.99 -3.33
CA ALA A 117 0.02 -19.67 -3.06
C ALA A 117 -0.76 -18.54 -3.73
N LEU A 118 -0.49 -17.31 -3.33
CA LEU A 118 -1.18 -16.11 -3.78
C LEU A 118 -0.22 -14.96 -4.11
N ILE A 119 -0.39 -14.33 -5.27
CA ILE A 119 0.21 -13.03 -5.56
C ILE A 119 -0.92 -12.02 -5.75
N ALA A 120 -0.95 -10.95 -4.94
CA ALA A 120 -1.91 -9.87 -5.11
C ALA A 120 -1.28 -8.66 -5.81
N VAL A 121 -2.06 -8.05 -6.70
CA VAL A 121 -1.66 -6.88 -7.48
C VAL A 121 -2.59 -5.69 -7.16
N PRO A 122 -2.48 -5.09 -5.96
CA PRO A 122 -3.27 -3.92 -5.56
C PRO A 122 -2.67 -2.61 -6.09
N GLY A 123 -3.51 -1.61 -6.38
CA GLY A 123 -3.04 -0.31 -6.87
C GLY A 123 -3.64 0.92 -6.19
N CYS A 124 -4.76 0.79 -5.48
CA CYS A 124 -5.42 1.92 -4.82
C CYS A 124 -5.57 1.70 -3.31
N ASP A 125 -5.80 2.81 -2.60
CA ASP A 125 -5.80 2.98 -1.14
C ASP A 125 -6.21 1.73 -0.33
N LYS A 126 -7.45 1.24 -0.51
CA LYS A 126 -8.00 0.11 0.26
C LYS A 126 -7.60 -1.27 -0.25
N ASN A 127 -7.04 -1.37 -1.46
CA ASN A 127 -6.70 -2.65 -2.10
C ASN A 127 -5.55 -3.35 -1.36
N MET A 128 -4.51 -2.60 -0.98
CA MET A 128 -3.34 -3.13 -0.28
C MET A 128 -3.74 -3.81 1.04
N PRO A 129 -4.37 -3.11 2.01
CA PRO A 129 -4.74 -3.75 3.26
C PRO A 129 -5.77 -4.87 3.09
N GLY A 130 -6.71 -4.77 2.14
CA GLY A 130 -7.64 -5.87 1.86
C GLY A 130 -6.92 -7.15 1.40
N SER A 131 -5.87 -7.01 0.58
CA SER A 131 -5.05 -8.13 0.14
C SER A 131 -4.30 -8.79 1.30
N LEU A 132 -3.72 -7.99 2.19
CA LEU A 132 -2.94 -8.49 3.33
C LEU A 132 -3.83 -9.14 4.39
N ILE A 133 -5.05 -8.62 4.60
CA ILE A 133 -6.07 -9.25 5.45
C ILE A 133 -6.38 -10.66 4.93
N ALA A 134 -6.65 -10.82 3.63
CA ALA A 134 -6.89 -12.14 3.03
C ALA A 134 -5.68 -13.06 3.14
N MET A 135 -4.48 -12.57 2.84
CA MET A 135 -3.23 -13.34 2.98
C MET A 135 -3.05 -13.85 4.41
N GLY A 136 -3.27 -13.01 5.42
CA GLY A 136 -3.18 -13.39 6.83
C GLY A 136 -4.21 -14.44 7.26
N ARG A 137 -5.45 -14.35 6.75
CA ARG A 137 -6.53 -15.32 7.02
C ARG A 137 -6.27 -16.68 6.36
N ILE A 138 -5.89 -16.67 5.08
CA ILE A 138 -5.60 -17.90 4.30
C ILE A 138 -4.31 -18.56 4.80
N ASN A 139 -3.32 -17.74 5.19
CA ASN A 139 -1.99 -18.13 5.64
C ASN A 139 -1.32 -19.17 4.72
N ARG A 140 -1.33 -18.91 3.41
CA ARG A 140 -0.54 -19.65 2.40
C ARG A 140 0.57 -18.75 1.87
N PRO A 141 1.68 -19.28 1.33
CA PRO A 141 2.76 -18.47 0.76
C PRO A 141 2.21 -17.36 -0.14
N ALA A 142 2.57 -16.11 0.15
CA ALA A 142 1.97 -14.97 -0.53
C ALA A 142 2.91 -13.77 -0.68
N ILE A 143 2.70 -13.00 -1.75
CA ILE A 143 3.43 -11.77 -2.06
C ILE A 143 2.43 -10.68 -2.47
N MET A 144 2.60 -9.47 -1.95
CA MET A 144 1.96 -8.28 -2.51
C MET A 144 2.90 -7.61 -3.51
N VAL A 145 2.43 -7.40 -4.75
CA VAL A 145 3.10 -6.60 -5.78
C VAL A 145 2.32 -5.31 -5.95
N TYR A 146 2.82 -4.21 -5.38
CA TYR A 146 2.15 -2.92 -5.51
C TYR A 146 2.11 -2.47 -6.98
N GLY A 147 0.99 -1.93 -7.44
CA GLY A 147 0.80 -1.42 -8.79
C GLY A 147 1.73 -0.26 -9.17
N GLY A 148 2.27 0.47 -8.19
CA GLY A 148 3.19 1.57 -8.39
C GLY A 148 2.52 2.94 -8.39
N THR A 149 3.33 3.97 -8.11
CA THR A 149 2.90 5.37 -8.10
C THR A 149 2.70 5.92 -9.52
N ILE A 150 1.78 6.87 -9.67
CA ILE A 150 1.65 7.71 -10.87
C ILE A 150 2.83 8.68 -10.95
N ALA A 151 3.23 9.03 -12.17
CA ALA A 151 4.15 10.14 -12.44
C ALA A 151 3.46 11.50 -12.17
N PRO A 152 4.20 12.57 -11.82
CA PRO A 152 3.63 13.90 -11.68
C PRO A 152 3.06 14.40 -13.00
N GLY A 153 1.95 15.13 -12.89
CA GLY A 153 1.52 16.03 -13.95
C GLY A 153 2.43 17.26 -14.02
N HIS A 154 2.46 17.97 -15.14
CA HIS A 154 3.25 19.20 -15.27
C HIS A 154 2.45 20.34 -15.89
N TYR A 155 2.46 21.50 -15.21
CA TYR A 155 1.87 22.73 -15.73
C TYR A 155 2.60 23.98 -15.24
N LYS A 156 2.93 24.89 -16.15
CA LYS A 156 3.66 26.16 -15.87
C LYS A 156 4.90 25.98 -14.95
N GLY A 157 5.68 24.92 -15.20
CA GLY A 157 6.90 24.64 -14.43
C GLY A 157 6.67 24.12 -13.01
N LYS A 158 5.44 23.69 -12.68
CA LYS A 158 5.09 23.06 -11.41
C LYS A 158 4.62 21.63 -11.62
N ASP A 159 4.97 20.79 -10.65
CA ASP A 159 4.49 19.41 -10.56
C ASP A 159 3.12 19.35 -9.91
N LEU A 160 2.21 18.68 -10.60
CA LEU A 160 0.82 18.49 -10.23
C LEU A 160 0.58 17.05 -9.74
N ASN A 161 -0.40 16.91 -8.87
CA ASN A 161 -0.98 15.63 -8.47
C ASN A 161 -2.50 15.80 -8.30
N ILE A 162 -3.19 14.74 -7.87
CA ILE A 162 -4.65 14.81 -7.64
C ILE A 162 -5.07 15.91 -6.66
N VAL A 163 -4.24 16.22 -5.65
CA VAL A 163 -4.53 17.30 -4.69
C VAL A 163 -4.43 18.66 -5.35
N SER A 164 -3.55 18.85 -6.34
CA SER A 164 -3.52 20.08 -7.13
C SER A 164 -4.87 20.35 -7.81
N ALA A 165 -5.59 19.32 -8.27
CA ALA A 165 -6.93 19.50 -8.83
C ALA A 165 -7.97 19.88 -7.75
N PHE A 166 -7.87 19.34 -6.53
CA PHE A 166 -8.73 19.73 -5.41
C PHE A 166 -8.46 21.17 -4.95
N GLU A 167 -7.18 21.54 -4.80
CA GLU A 167 -6.74 22.88 -4.39
C GLU A 167 -7.11 23.94 -5.43
N ALA A 168 -7.02 23.61 -6.73
CA ALA A 168 -7.37 24.52 -7.82
C ALA A 168 -8.82 25.02 -7.74
N LEU A 169 -9.75 24.22 -7.23
CA LEU A 169 -11.13 24.69 -7.01
C LEU A 169 -11.18 25.80 -5.95
N GLY A 170 -10.47 25.62 -4.84
CA GLY A 170 -10.36 26.62 -3.78
C GLY A 170 -9.65 27.90 -4.25
N GLU A 171 -8.57 27.75 -5.01
CA GLU A 171 -7.85 28.88 -5.61
C GLU A 171 -8.71 29.67 -6.61
N LYS A 172 -9.52 28.97 -7.42
CA LYS A 172 -10.46 29.59 -8.35
C LYS A 172 -11.55 30.37 -7.61
N ILE A 173 -12.15 29.79 -6.56
CA ILE A 173 -13.16 30.47 -5.73
C ILE A 173 -12.56 31.71 -5.05
N ALA A 174 -11.30 31.63 -4.61
CA ALA A 174 -10.57 32.75 -4.02
C ALA A 174 -10.07 33.79 -5.06
N GLY A 175 -10.33 33.60 -6.36
CA GLY A 175 -9.90 34.51 -7.42
C GLY A 175 -8.39 34.51 -7.70
N LYS A 176 -7.65 33.48 -7.26
CA LYS A 176 -6.19 33.36 -7.44
C LYS A 176 -5.78 32.77 -8.79
N ILE A 177 -6.65 31.97 -9.41
CA ILE A 177 -6.46 31.41 -10.74
C ILE A 177 -7.70 31.63 -11.60
N ASP A 178 -7.52 31.68 -12.93
CA ASP A 178 -8.63 31.82 -13.88
C ASP A 178 -9.22 30.46 -14.32
N GLU A 179 -10.28 30.50 -15.11
CA GLU A 179 -10.96 29.31 -15.64
C GLU A 179 -10.05 28.45 -16.54
N THR A 180 -9.10 29.08 -17.23
CA THR A 180 -8.16 28.39 -18.12
C THR A 180 -7.15 27.61 -17.32
N ASP A 181 -6.53 28.25 -16.33
CA ASP A 181 -5.57 27.64 -15.42
C ASP A 181 -6.22 26.50 -14.62
N PHE A 182 -7.44 26.69 -14.12
CA PHE A 182 -8.21 25.64 -13.47
C PHE A 182 -8.38 24.40 -14.37
N LYS A 183 -8.85 24.59 -15.61
CA LYS A 183 -9.05 23.48 -16.56
C LYS A 183 -7.75 22.79 -16.93
N GLU A 184 -6.66 23.52 -17.11
CA GLU A 184 -5.37 22.95 -17.44
C GLU A 184 -4.76 22.16 -16.27
N ILE A 185 -4.91 22.64 -15.03
CA ILE A 185 -4.51 21.87 -13.84
C ILE A 185 -5.30 20.56 -13.79
N VAL A 186 -6.63 20.60 -13.94
CA VAL A 186 -7.47 19.38 -13.92
C VAL A 186 -7.05 18.38 -15.00
N ARG A 187 -6.84 18.85 -16.25
CA ARG A 187 -6.46 17.99 -17.39
C ARG A 187 -5.10 17.31 -17.21
N ARG A 188 -4.17 17.96 -16.50
CA ARG A 188 -2.77 17.53 -16.45
C ARG A 188 -2.39 16.85 -15.13
N SER A 189 -3.24 16.89 -14.11
CA SER A 189 -2.93 16.39 -12.75
C SER A 189 -2.70 14.88 -12.68
N CYS A 190 -3.30 14.10 -13.58
CA CYS A 190 -3.18 12.63 -13.62
C CYS A 190 -2.73 12.19 -15.03
N PRO A 191 -1.41 12.11 -15.30
CA PRO A 191 -0.89 11.90 -16.66
C PRO A 191 -1.02 10.45 -17.18
N GLY A 192 -1.33 9.48 -16.32
CA GLY A 192 -1.36 8.07 -16.72
C GLY A 192 -1.67 7.12 -15.57
N ALA A 193 -1.19 5.88 -15.69
CA ALA A 193 -1.44 4.82 -14.71
C ALA A 193 -0.62 5.01 -13.43
N GLY A 194 -1.18 4.55 -12.30
CA GLY A 194 -0.54 4.52 -11.00
C GLY A 194 -1.36 5.19 -9.89
N ALA A 195 -1.02 4.87 -8.65
CA ALA A 195 -1.69 5.45 -7.48
C ALA A 195 -1.29 6.91 -7.25
N CYS A 196 -2.02 7.62 -6.39
CA CYS A 196 -1.77 9.02 -6.08
C CYS A 196 -0.33 9.24 -5.57
N GLY A 197 0.45 10.12 -6.23
CA GLY A 197 1.90 10.15 -6.06
C GLY A 197 2.47 10.75 -4.77
N GLY A 198 1.65 11.41 -3.95
CA GLY A 198 2.08 11.88 -2.62
C GLY A 198 2.14 10.76 -1.60
N MET A 199 2.57 11.07 -0.38
CA MET A 199 2.52 10.13 0.76
C MET A 199 1.11 10.05 1.36
N TYR A 200 0.12 9.77 0.51
CA TYR A 200 -1.25 9.43 0.90
C TYR A 200 -1.32 7.95 1.30
N THR A 201 -2.52 7.43 1.60
CA THR A 201 -2.65 6.07 2.10
C THR A 201 -2.06 5.03 1.16
N ALA A 202 -2.18 5.19 -0.17
CA ALA A 202 -1.67 4.20 -1.10
C ALA A 202 -0.15 3.98 -0.98
N ASN A 203 0.64 5.05 -1.12
CA ASN A 203 2.09 4.99 -0.96
C ASN A 203 2.51 4.74 0.50
N THR A 204 1.74 5.21 1.49
CA THR A 204 1.99 4.91 2.91
C THR A 204 1.89 3.40 3.17
N MET A 205 0.80 2.78 2.72
CA MET A 205 0.59 1.34 2.91
C MET A 205 1.57 0.52 2.08
N ALA A 206 1.89 0.93 0.86
CA ALA A 206 2.88 0.24 0.05
C ALA A 206 4.26 0.23 0.75
N ALA A 207 4.74 1.38 1.23
CA ALA A 207 6.01 1.48 1.94
C ALA A 207 5.99 0.70 3.27
N ALA A 208 4.89 0.77 4.02
CA ALA A 208 4.71 0.03 5.26
C ALA A 208 4.74 -1.50 5.05
N ILE A 209 4.11 -1.99 3.97
CA ILE A 209 4.04 -3.41 3.66
C ILE A 209 5.38 -3.94 3.13
N GLU A 210 6.15 -3.12 2.42
CA GLU A 210 7.54 -3.45 2.06
C GLU A 210 8.43 -3.55 3.31
N ALA A 211 8.30 -2.61 4.25
CA ALA A 211 9.02 -2.64 5.53
C ALA A 211 8.62 -3.81 6.44
N MET A 212 7.36 -4.25 6.36
CA MET A 212 6.86 -5.46 6.99
C MET A 212 7.44 -6.73 6.36
N GLY A 213 7.95 -6.65 5.12
CA GLY A 213 8.53 -7.77 4.40
C GLY A 213 7.56 -8.57 3.53
N MET A 214 6.34 -8.06 3.29
CA MET A 214 5.30 -8.73 2.48
C MET A 214 5.32 -8.34 0.99
N SER A 215 6.26 -7.47 0.61
CA SER A 215 6.57 -7.10 -0.77
C SER A 215 8.05 -7.23 -1.05
N LEU A 216 8.42 -7.43 -2.32
CA LEU A 216 9.82 -7.41 -2.72
C LEU A 216 10.42 -6.02 -2.51
N PRO A 217 11.73 -5.91 -2.24
CA PRO A 217 12.41 -4.62 -2.18
C PRO A 217 12.12 -3.78 -3.43
N TYR A 218 11.96 -2.48 -3.24
CA TYR A 218 11.58 -1.46 -4.22
C TYR A 218 10.13 -1.48 -4.70
N SER A 219 9.32 -2.50 -4.37
CA SER A 219 7.93 -2.62 -4.82
C SER A 219 7.09 -1.37 -4.59
N SER A 220 7.26 -0.74 -3.41
CA SER A 220 6.53 0.45 -2.99
C SER A 220 6.97 1.74 -3.69
N SER A 221 8.16 1.76 -4.28
CA SER A 221 8.75 2.94 -4.93
C SER A 221 8.79 2.86 -6.45
N ASN A 222 8.83 1.66 -7.05
CA ASN A 222 8.82 1.48 -8.50
C ASN A 222 7.57 2.15 -9.13
N PRO A 223 7.72 3.14 -10.03
CA PRO A 223 6.59 3.78 -10.70
C PRO A 223 5.79 2.79 -11.55
N ALA A 224 4.50 3.05 -11.71
CA ALA A 224 3.56 2.11 -12.33
C ALA A 224 3.93 1.69 -13.76
N ILE A 225 4.53 2.61 -14.53
CA ILE A 225 4.91 2.42 -15.94
C ILE A 225 6.42 2.16 -16.13
N SER A 226 7.15 1.93 -15.05
CA SER A 226 8.60 1.71 -15.06
C SER A 226 8.97 0.30 -15.58
N LYS A 227 10.20 0.15 -16.08
CA LYS A 227 10.71 -1.17 -16.50
C LYS A 227 10.95 -2.07 -15.28
N GLU A 228 11.34 -1.46 -14.17
CA GLU A 228 11.59 -2.03 -12.86
C GLU A 228 10.33 -2.71 -12.33
N LYS A 229 9.16 -2.06 -12.43
CA LYS A 229 7.87 -2.67 -12.05
C LYS A 229 7.54 -3.91 -12.88
N ARG A 230 7.81 -3.88 -14.18
CA ARG A 230 7.61 -5.04 -15.06
C ARG A 230 8.58 -6.18 -14.72
N GLN A 231 9.83 -5.85 -14.40
CA GLN A 231 10.83 -6.84 -14.00
C GLN A 231 10.45 -7.48 -12.66
N GLU A 232 10.03 -6.69 -11.69
CA GLU A 232 9.51 -7.17 -10.39
C GLU A 232 8.34 -8.15 -10.57
N CYS A 233 7.42 -7.86 -11.50
CA CYS A 233 6.32 -8.77 -11.83
C CYS A 233 6.83 -10.14 -12.31
N LEU A 234 7.84 -10.16 -13.18
CA LEU A 234 8.45 -11.42 -13.64
C LEU A 234 9.18 -12.15 -12.50
N ASP A 235 9.91 -11.40 -11.67
CA ASP A 235 10.70 -11.95 -10.56
C ASP A 235 9.82 -12.50 -9.43
N ALA A 236 8.60 -11.98 -9.27
CA ALA A 236 7.64 -12.49 -8.29
C ALA A 236 7.38 -14.00 -8.44
N GLY A 237 7.47 -14.54 -9.65
CA GLY A 237 7.40 -15.98 -9.90
C GLY A 237 8.51 -16.77 -9.20
N LYS A 238 9.76 -16.26 -9.25
CA LYS A 238 10.91 -16.89 -8.58
C LYS A 238 10.72 -16.89 -7.06
N TYR A 239 10.27 -15.76 -6.51
CA TYR A 239 10.11 -15.63 -5.07
C TYR A 239 8.92 -16.42 -4.54
N ILE A 240 7.79 -16.48 -5.25
CA ILE A 240 6.66 -17.30 -4.77
C ILE A 240 7.00 -18.79 -4.76
N ARG A 241 7.81 -19.25 -5.73
CA ARG A 241 8.36 -20.62 -5.71
C ARG A 241 9.23 -20.86 -4.48
N LEU A 242 10.14 -19.93 -4.18
CA LEU A 242 11.00 -20.02 -2.99
C LEU A 242 10.18 -20.10 -1.69
N LEU A 243 9.11 -19.30 -1.58
CA LEU A 243 8.24 -19.31 -0.42
C LEU A 243 7.46 -20.63 -0.30
N LEU A 244 7.03 -21.22 -1.42
CA LEU A 244 6.45 -22.56 -1.45
C LEU A 244 7.45 -23.63 -1.00
N GLU A 245 8.67 -23.61 -1.54
CA GLU A 245 9.74 -24.55 -1.21
C GLU A 245 10.17 -24.48 0.26
N ARG A 246 10.10 -23.29 0.88
CA ARG A 246 10.47 -23.07 2.29
C ARG A 246 9.28 -23.01 3.24
N ASP A 247 8.07 -23.18 2.71
CA ASP A 247 6.80 -23.00 3.41
C ASP A 247 6.71 -21.71 4.24
N ILE A 248 7.24 -20.60 3.72
CA ILE A 248 7.18 -19.29 4.39
C ILE A 248 5.82 -18.67 4.09
N LYS A 249 5.05 -18.41 5.14
CA LYS A 249 3.66 -17.93 5.08
C LYS A 249 3.54 -16.53 5.68
N PRO A 250 2.43 -15.81 5.41
CA PRO A 250 2.17 -14.48 5.96
C PRO A 250 2.38 -14.37 7.47
N ARG A 251 1.94 -15.35 8.27
CA ARG A 251 2.13 -15.32 9.74
C ARG A 251 3.59 -15.49 10.18
N ASP A 252 4.46 -16.03 9.33
CA ASP A 252 5.91 -16.13 9.59
C ASP A 252 6.62 -14.79 9.33
N ILE A 253 6.00 -13.90 8.54
CA ILE A 253 6.54 -12.59 8.13
C ILE A 253 5.91 -11.45 8.96
N MET A 254 4.59 -11.45 9.10
CA MET A 254 3.79 -10.39 9.73
C MET A 254 3.82 -10.49 11.25
N THR A 255 5.02 -10.47 11.84
CA THR A 255 5.24 -10.54 13.29
C THR A 255 5.08 -9.16 13.94
N ARG A 256 5.04 -9.11 15.28
CA ARG A 256 5.03 -7.86 16.05
C ARG A 256 6.15 -6.90 15.61
N GLU A 257 7.37 -7.40 15.47
CA GLU A 257 8.53 -6.60 15.03
C GLU A 257 8.38 -6.09 13.58
N ALA A 258 7.74 -6.86 12.69
CA ALA A 258 7.45 -6.42 11.32
C ALA A 258 6.39 -5.31 11.29
N PHE A 259 5.38 -5.36 12.16
CA PHE A 259 4.43 -4.27 12.36
C PHE A 259 5.12 -3.01 12.93
N GLU A 260 6.07 -3.17 13.86
CA GLU A 260 6.86 -2.08 14.41
C GLU A 260 7.75 -1.42 13.34
N ASN A 261 8.40 -2.20 12.47
CA ASN A 261 9.12 -1.69 11.29
C ASN A 261 8.22 -0.86 10.37
N ALA A 262 7.03 -1.37 10.09
CA ALA A 262 6.05 -0.69 9.27
C ALA A 262 5.57 0.62 9.90
N ILE A 263 5.34 0.66 11.22
CA ILE A 263 5.00 1.90 11.96
C ILE A 263 6.14 2.92 11.89
N THR A 264 7.38 2.49 12.11
CA THR A 264 8.57 3.35 11.96
C THR A 264 8.61 4.00 10.58
N ILE A 265 8.37 3.22 9.52
CA ILE A 265 8.38 3.75 8.14
C ILE A 265 7.19 4.69 7.88
N ILE A 266 6.00 4.38 8.38
CA ILE A 266 4.84 5.27 8.28
C ILE A 266 5.17 6.64 8.89
N ILE A 267 5.80 6.67 10.07
CA ILE A 267 6.13 7.90 10.78
C ILE A 267 7.27 8.65 10.08
N ALA A 268 8.39 7.96 9.80
CA ALA A 268 9.57 8.55 9.17
C ALA A 268 9.23 9.22 7.83
N LEU A 269 8.30 8.63 7.06
CA LEU A 269 7.87 9.15 5.77
C LEU A 269 6.70 10.16 5.82
N GLY A 270 6.16 10.49 7.00
CA GLY A 270 5.06 11.45 7.10
C GLY A 270 3.69 10.92 6.63
N GLY A 271 3.48 9.60 6.75
CA GLY A 271 2.37 8.83 6.17
C GLY A 271 0.95 9.19 6.61
N SER A 272 -0.03 8.61 5.94
CA SER A 272 -1.46 8.83 6.19
C SER A 272 -1.92 8.34 7.56
N THR A 273 -2.85 9.07 8.20
CA THR A 273 -3.53 8.62 9.44
C THR A 273 -4.35 7.35 9.23
N ASN A 274 -4.85 7.11 8.01
CA ASN A 274 -5.57 5.88 7.65
C ASN A 274 -4.72 4.62 7.87
N ALA A 275 -3.39 4.74 7.85
CA ALA A 275 -2.50 3.62 8.12
C ALA A 275 -2.76 3.02 9.52
N VAL A 276 -3.15 3.81 10.51
CA VAL A 276 -3.52 3.29 11.85
C VAL A 276 -4.66 2.28 11.73
N LEU A 277 -5.74 2.62 11.02
CA LEU A 277 -6.89 1.72 10.83
C LEU A 277 -6.52 0.44 10.07
N HIS A 278 -5.68 0.56 9.06
CA HIS A 278 -5.27 -0.57 8.22
C HIS A 278 -4.31 -1.52 8.93
N MET A 279 -3.32 -0.98 9.63
CA MET A 279 -2.36 -1.77 10.40
C MET A 279 -3.03 -2.56 11.51
N LEU A 280 -3.96 -1.94 12.26
CA LEU A 280 -4.74 -2.65 13.27
C LEU A 280 -5.59 -3.79 12.68
N ALA A 281 -6.19 -3.57 11.52
CA ALA A 281 -6.99 -4.60 10.85
C ALA A 281 -6.12 -5.76 10.34
N MET A 282 -4.96 -5.48 9.76
CA MET A 282 -4.01 -6.50 9.32
C MET A 282 -3.42 -7.28 10.51
N ALA A 283 -3.06 -6.60 11.61
CA ALA A 283 -2.51 -7.27 12.79
C ALA A 283 -3.47 -8.31 13.38
N ARG A 284 -4.77 -7.98 13.41
CA ARG A 284 -5.83 -8.89 13.88
C ARG A 284 -5.95 -10.17 13.07
N THR A 285 -5.67 -10.18 11.76
CA THR A 285 -5.82 -11.41 10.96
C THR A 285 -4.69 -12.41 11.15
N VAL A 286 -3.56 -11.96 11.69
CA VAL A 286 -2.38 -12.76 11.99
C VAL A 286 -2.12 -12.90 13.49
N ASP A 287 -3.14 -12.62 14.32
CA ASP A 287 -3.11 -12.78 15.77
C ASP A 287 -1.98 -11.97 16.47
N VAL A 288 -1.60 -10.82 15.89
CA VAL A 288 -0.65 -9.88 16.49
C VAL A 288 -1.41 -8.81 17.28
N GLU A 289 -1.08 -8.67 18.56
CA GLU A 289 -1.58 -7.58 19.37
C GLU A 289 -0.96 -6.26 18.90
N LEU A 290 -1.82 -5.33 18.47
CA LEU A 290 -1.44 -3.98 18.07
C LEU A 290 -2.56 -3.02 18.49
N SER A 291 -2.17 -1.88 19.06
CA SER A 291 -3.07 -0.86 19.56
C SER A 291 -2.75 0.52 18.97
N ILE A 292 -3.67 1.47 19.10
CA ILE A 292 -3.37 2.86 18.74
C ILE A 292 -2.23 3.44 19.58
N ASP A 293 -2.08 3.01 20.83
CA ASP A 293 -1.00 3.48 21.73
C ASP A 293 0.39 3.09 21.24
N ASP A 294 0.51 1.99 20.49
CA ASP A 294 1.78 1.62 19.87
C ASP A 294 2.22 2.69 18.84
N PHE A 295 1.28 3.30 18.12
CA PHE A 295 1.62 4.43 17.22
C PHE A 295 2.11 5.66 17.99
N GLN A 296 1.58 5.94 19.18
CA GLN A 296 2.08 7.04 20.01
C GLN A 296 3.50 6.74 20.48
N LYS A 297 3.76 5.54 21.04
CA LYS A 297 5.10 5.14 21.52
C LYS A 297 6.18 5.28 20.46
N PHE A 298 5.85 4.97 19.21
CA PHE A 298 6.77 5.14 18.09
C PHE A 298 6.81 6.59 17.60
N SER A 299 5.69 7.31 17.58
CA SER A 299 5.68 8.73 17.22
C SER A 299 6.50 9.59 18.19
N ASP A 300 6.61 9.20 19.45
CA ASP A 300 7.46 9.90 20.42
C ASP A 300 8.97 9.76 20.12
N LYS A 301 9.36 8.73 19.36
CA LYS A 301 10.77 8.34 19.13
C LYS A 301 11.24 8.50 17.69
N VAL A 302 10.32 8.38 16.74
CA VAL A 302 10.63 8.39 15.31
C VAL A 302 10.36 9.78 14.75
N PRO A 303 11.39 10.51 14.30
CA PRO A 303 11.20 11.81 13.68
C PRO A 303 10.66 11.68 12.25
N VAL A 304 10.01 12.74 11.76
CA VAL A 304 9.62 12.85 10.34
C VAL A 304 10.82 13.34 9.54
N ILE A 305 11.26 12.55 8.57
CA ILE A 305 12.46 12.83 7.76
C ILE A 305 12.19 12.96 6.27
N ALA A 306 10.98 12.69 5.78
CA ALA A 306 10.68 12.78 4.35
C ALA A 306 9.82 14.02 4.00
N ASP A 307 10.27 14.79 3.01
CA ASP A 307 9.61 16.03 2.56
C ASP A 307 8.58 15.74 1.45
N PHE A 308 7.59 14.88 1.73
CA PHE A 308 6.56 14.50 0.76
C PHE A 308 5.27 15.32 0.85
N LYS A 309 4.65 15.59 -0.30
CA LYS A 309 3.23 16.04 -0.34
C LYS A 309 2.33 15.03 0.42
N PRO A 310 1.30 15.49 1.15
CA PRO A 310 0.74 16.85 1.13
C PRO A 310 1.42 17.86 2.08
N SER A 311 2.28 17.43 3.00
CA SER A 311 2.91 18.33 3.98
C SER A 311 4.18 19.00 3.45
N GLY A 312 4.85 18.31 2.53
CA GLY A 312 6.12 18.66 1.92
C GLY A 312 6.04 18.93 0.41
N LYS A 313 7.17 18.78 -0.29
CA LYS A 313 7.32 19.18 -1.69
C LYS A 313 7.32 18.03 -2.70
N TYR A 314 7.95 16.91 -2.33
CA TYR A 314 8.28 15.82 -3.25
C TYR A 314 7.15 14.77 -3.36
N LEU A 315 7.27 13.90 -4.34
CA LEU A 315 6.39 12.75 -4.63
C LEU A 315 7.19 11.44 -4.57
N MET A 316 6.52 10.30 -4.55
CA MET A 316 7.18 8.98 -4.43
C MET A 316 8.19 8.70 -5.56
N GLU A 317 7.93 9.21 -6.78
CA GLU A 317 8.87 9.06 -7.90
C GLU A 317 10.20 9.78 -7.66
N ASP A 318 10.21 10.90 -6.92
CA ASP A 318 11.45 11.58 -6.52
C ASP A 318 12.31 10.69 -5.63
N LEU A 319 11.68 9.94 -4.71
CA LEU A 319 12.41 8.99 -3.87
C LEU A 319 12.90 7.79 -4.67
N HIS A 320 12.08 7.25 -5.58
CA HIS A 320 12.50 6.18 -6.47
C HIS A 320 13.81 6.53 -7.21
N ASN A 321 13.87 7.74 -7.78
CA ASN A 321 15.05 8.25 -8.48
C ASN A 321 16.30 8.41 -7.60
N LYS A 322 16.16 8.32 -6.28
CA LYS A 322 17.25 8.44 -5.30
C LYS A 322 17.60 7.13 -4.60
N GLY A 323 16.91 6.03 -4.89
CA GLY A 323 17.14 4.71 -4.27
C GLY A 323 15.92 4.10 -3.58
N GLY A 324 14.75 4.72 -3.70
CA GLY A 324 13.49 4.15 -3.25
C GLY A 324 13.36 4.02 -1.73
N VAL A 325 12.32 3.29 -1.31
CA VAL A 325 12.07 3.00 0.12
C VAL A 325 13.18 2.16 0.76
N PRO A 326 13.84 1.19 0.07
CA PRO A 326 14.97 0.46 0.64
C PRO A 326 16.11 1.35 1.13
N LEU A 327 16.38 2.47 0.45
CA LEU A 327 17.39 3.45 0.89
C LEU A 327 17.08 3.98 2.30
N VAL A 328 15.82 4.37 2.51
CA VAL A 328 15.35 4.89 3.80
C VAL A 328 15.39 3.80 4.87
N MET A 329 14.96 2.59 4.52
CA MET A 329 15.01 1.44 5.43
C MET A 329 16.44 1.11 5.85
N LYS A 330 17.41 1.10 4.91
CA LYS A 330 18.83 0.88 5.25
C LYS A 330 19.34 1.92 6.22
N TYR A 331 19.03 3.19 5.98
CA TYR A 331 19.43 4.29 6.86
C TYR A 331 18.86 4.13 8.27
N LEU A 332 17.55 3.84 8.40
CA LEU A 332 16.89 3.65 9.69
C LEU A 332 17.36 2.38 10.42
N LEU A 333 17.65 1.31 9.67
CA LEU A 333 18.25 0.09 10.22
C LEU A 333 19.64 0.37 10.83
N LYS A 334 20.51 1.10 10.11
CA LYS A 334 21.84 1.50 10.63
C LYS A 334 21.74 2.37 11.89
N LYS A 335 20.64 3.09 12.06
CA LYS A 335 20.35 3.93 13.23
C LYS A 335 19.64 3.16 14.36
N GLY A 336 19.46 1.84 14.20
CA GLY A 336 18.84 0.98 15.21
C GLY A 336 17.34 1.20 15.36
N MET A 337 16.66 1.76 14.35
CA MET A 337 15.22 2.07 14.40
C MET A 337 14.35 0.99 13.74
N LEU A 338 14.96 0.00 13.09
CA LEU A 338 14.28 -1.14 12.48
C LEU A 338 14.83 -2.46 13.02
N HIS A 339 13.95 -3.45 13.14
CA HIS A 339 14.23 -4.84 13.46
C HIS A 339 14.75 -5.53 12.19
N GLY A 340 16.07 -5.76 12.14
CA GLY A 340 16.74 -6.34 10.97
C GLY A 340 16.47 -7.83 10.74
N ASN A 341 16.10 -8.57 11.78
CA ASN A 341 15.95 -10.04 11.73
C ASN A 341 14.58 -10.51 11.19
N CYS A 342 13.65 -9.60 10.91
CA CYS A 342 12.33 -9.95 10.38
C CYS A 342 12.46 -10.68 9.04
N MET A 343 11.84 -11.85 8.93
CA MET A 343 11.74 -12.60 7.66
C MET A 343 10.96 -11.80 6.62
N THR A 344 11.31 -11.93 5.34
CA THR A 344 10.56 -11.30 4.24
C THR A 344 10.21 -12.30 3.14
N VAL A 345 9.42 -11.86 2.17
CA VAL A 345 9.04 -12.63 0.97
C VAL A 345 10.24 -13.00 0.08
N THR A 346 11.44 -12.45 0.33
CA THR A 346 12.65 -12.90 -0.36
C THR A 346 13.25 -14.18 0.23
N GLY A 347 12.70 -14.67 1.34
CA GLY A 347 13.27 -15.75 2.15
C GLY A 347 14.50 -15.33 2.95
N LYS A 348 14.86 -14.04 2.92
CA LYS A 348 15.93 -13.44 3.71
C LYS A 348 15.35 -12.52 4.77
N THR A 349 16.15 -12.19 5.75
CA THR A 349 15.84 -11.15 6.74
C THR A 349 15.83 -9.75 6.10
N LEU A 350 15.19 -8.79 6.76
CA LEU A 350 15.19 -7.39 6.34
C LEU A 350 16.61 -6.85 6.17
N ALA A 351 17.51 -7.16 7.11
CA ALA A 351 18.89 -6.71 7.08
C ALA A 351 19.67 -7.25 5.87
N GLU A 352 19.54 -8.54 5.58
CA GLU A 352 20.19 -9.17 4.41
C GLU A 352 19.69 -8.60 3.08
N ASN A 353 18.41 -8.20 3.01
CA ASN A 353 17.89 -7.54 1.81
C ASN A 353 18.44 -6.12 1.61
N LEU A 354 18.86 -5.46 2.69
CA LEU A 354 19.34 -4.08 2.70
C LEU A 354 20.86 -3.96 2.62
N GLU A 355 21.60 -5.07 2.68
CA GLU A 355 23.06 -5.09 2.68
C GLU A 355 23.64 -4.39 1.43
N GLU A 356 23.11 -4.72 0.25
CA GLU A 356 23.57 -4.20 -1.05
C GLU A 356 22.91 -2.88 -1.48
N VAL A 357 21.93 -2.37 -0.72
CA VAL A 357 21.30 -1.09 -1.03
C VAL A 357 22.32 0.04 -0.78
N PRO A 358 22.48 1.05 -1.64
CA PRO A 358 23.40 2.15 -1.38
C PRO A 358 23.10 2.88 -0.06
N ASP A 359 24.10 3.53 0.53
CA ASP A 359 23.85 4.45 1.63
C ASP A 359 23.30 5.78 1.11
N ILE A 360 22.54 6.48 1.96
CA ILE A 360 21.99 7.79 1.61
C ILE A 360 23.08 8.86 1.61
N GLU A 361 23.20 9.56 0.49
CA GLU A 361 24.06 10.74 0.33
C GLU A 361 23.22 12.01 0.47
N PHE A 362 23.23 12.61 1.66
CA PHE A 362 22.38 13.76 1.98
C PHE A 362 22.70 15.02 1.14
N ASP A 363 23.93 15.18 0.66
CA ASP A 363 24.31 16.35 -0.15
C ASP A 363 23.74 16.30 -1.58
N ASN A 364 23.31 15.13 -2.05
CA ASN A 364 22.90 14.88 -3.43
C ASN A 364 21.36 14.75 -3.61
N GLN A 365 20.60 14.93 -2.53
CA GLN A 365 19.14 14.87 -2.55
C GLN A 365 18.50 15.63 -1.39
N ASN A 366 17.25 16.09 -1.57
CA ASN A 366 16.50 16.84 -0.56
C ASN A 366 15.18 16.17 -0.18
N VAL A 367 14.95 14.92 -0.62
CA VAL A 367 13.70 14.18 -0.39
C VAL A 367 13.66 13.65 1.04
N ILE A 368 14.80 13.16 1.54
CA ILE A 368 15.00 12.63 2.89
C ILE A 368 16.05 13.47 3.61
N VAL A 369 15.76 13.96 4.80
CA VAL A 369 16.71 14.72 5.63
C VAL A 369 17.35 13.81 6.71
N PRO A 370 18.53 14.17 7.25
CA PRO A 370 19.13 13.41 8.34
C PRO A 370 18.27 13.40 9.61
N LEU A 371 18.30 12.31 10.38
CA LEU A 371 17.65 12.20 11.70
C LEU A 371 18.13 13.28 12.68
N GLU A 372 19.36 13.77 12.51
CA GLU A 372 19.97 14.82 13.32
C GLU A 372 19.38 16.21 13.02
N LYS A 373 18.77 16.38 11.84
CA LYS A 373 18.09 17.61 11.42
C LYS A 373 16.75 17.26 10.75
N PRO A 374 15.81 16.66 11.51
CA PRO A 374 14.57 16.18 10.95
C PRO A 374 13.62 17.34 10.62
N LEU A 375 12.62 17.07 9.78
CA LEU A 375 11.55 18.04 9.50
C LEU A 375 10.69 18.27 10.74
N LYS A 376 10.47 17.20 11.51
CA LYS A 376 9.83 17.23 12.83
C LYS A 376 10.53 16.24 13.76
N PRO A 377 10.96 16.66 14.97
CA PRO A 377 11.71 15.80 15.89
C PRO A 377 10.89 14.65 16.46
N GLN A 378 9.56 14.79 16.53
CA GLN A 378 8.64 13.69 16.81
C GLN A 378 7.79 13.38 15.57
N GLY A 379 7.13 12.23 15.59
CA GLY A 379 6.18 11.80 14.58
C GLY A 379 4.99 12.74 14.41
N HIS A 380 4.41 12.73 13.22
CA HIS A 380 3.22 13.53 12.90
C HIS A 380 1.93 12.90 13.42
N LEU A 381 1.87 11.58 13.62
CA LEU A 381 0.70 10.91 14.17
C LEU A 381 0.66 11.16 15.67
N GLN A 382 -0.49 11.61 16.17
CA GLN A 382 -0.72 11.81 17.60
C GLN A 382 -2.03 11.14 18.00
N ILE A 383 -1.99 10.40 19.10
CA ILE A 383 -3.12 9.73 19.70
C ILE A 383 -3.64 10.60 20.82
N LEU A 384 -4.88 11.04 20.69
CA LEU A 384 -5.51 11.99 21.62
C LEU A 384 -6.64 11.31 22.38
N TYR A 385 -6.66 11.55 23.69
CA TYR A 385 -7.66 11.06 24.63
C TYR A 385 -8.34 12.23 25.34
N GLY A 386 -9.54 11.97 25.86
CA GLY A 386 -10.30 12.92 26.66
C GLY A 386 -11.76 12.52 26.75
N ASN A 387 -12.57 13.36 27.39
CA ASN A 387 -14.01 13.13 27.56
C ASN A 387 -14.79 13.01 26.23
N ILE A 388 -14.28 13.56 25.12
CA ILE A 388 -14.90 13.43 23.79
C ILE A 388 -14.40 12.17 23.05
N ALA A 389 -13.21 11.68 23.38
CA ALA A 389 -12.54 10.57 22.69
C ALA A 389 -11.96 9.57 23.71
N GLU A 390 -12.82 8.99 24.54
CA GLU A 390 -12.40 8.08 25.63
C GLU A 390 -11.68 6.83 25.12
N ARG A 391 -11.99 6.40 23.90
CA ARG A 391 -11.36 5.25 23.22
C ARG A 391 -10.23 5.65 22.27
N GLY A 392 -9.79 6.90 22.36
CA GLY A 392 -8.74 7.48 21.54
C GLY A 392 -9.22 8.02 20.20
N SER A 393 -8.42 8.93 19.65
CA SER A 393 -8.58 9.54 18.33
C SER A 393 -7.20 9.77 17.71
N VAL A 394 -7.14 9.92 16.40
CA VAL A 394 -5.88 10.08 15.66
C VAL A 394 -5.87 11.43 14.97
N ALA A 395 -4.81 12.21 15.18
CA ALA A 395 -4.57 13.47 14.49
C ALA A 395 -3.22 13.45 13.75
N LYS A 396 -3.13 14.21 12.66
CA LYS A 396 -1.86 14.55 12.00
C LYS A 396 -1.45 15.95 12.45
N ILE A 397 -0.39 16.05 13.25
CA ILE A 397 0.14 17.29 13.82
C ILE A 397 1.44 17.64 13.09
N SER A 398 1.43 18.75 12.35
CA SER A 398 2.56 19.19 11.52
C SER A 398 3.66 19.91 12.31
N GLY A 399 3.34 20.38 13.52
CA GLY A 399 4.16 21.28 14.34
C GLY A 399 3.92 22.76 14.08
N LYS A 400 3.06 23.13 13.11
CA LYS A 400 2.78 24.53 12.73
C LYS A 400 1.48 25.06 13.34
N GLU A 401 0.66 24.20 13.93
CA GLU A 401 -0.67 24.55 14.44
C GLU A 401 -0.68 25.05 15.90
N GLY A 402 0.47 25.00 16.59
CA GLY A 402 0.58 25.32 18.02
C GLY A 402 0.26 24.11 18.92
N GLU A 403 0.40 24.29 20.23
CA GLU A 403 0.27 23.19 21.21
C GLU A 403 -1.10 23.14 21.91
N ARG A 404 -1.92 24.18 21.76
CA ARG A 404 -3.24 24.28 22.40
C ARG A 404 -4.23 25.04 21.54
N PHE A 405 -5.44 24.50 21.42
CA PHE A 405 -6.59 25.17 20.85
C PHE A 405 -7.76 25.12 21.84
N GLU A 406 -8.48 26.23 22.01
CA GLU A 406 -9.69 26.31 22.84
C GLU A 406 -10.73 27.15 22.10
N GLY A 407 -11.96 26.65 22.03
CA GLY A 407 -13.05 27.31 21.32
C GLY A 407 -14.41 26.71 21.60
N THR A 408 -15.46 27.44 21.24
CA THR A 408 -16.85 26.99 21.41
C THR A 408 -17.24 26.02 20.30
N ALA A 409 -17.77 24.85 20.66
CA ALA A 409 -18.20 23.84 19.71
C ALA A 409 -19.29 24.37 18.75
N ARG A 410 -19.11 24.09 17.46
CA ARG A 410 -20.12 24.25 16.40
C ARG A 410 -20.36 22.87 15.78
N VAL A 411 -21.49 22.25 16.14
CA VAL A 411 -21.78 20.85 15.83
C VAL A 411 -22.65 20.75 14.58
N PHE A 412 -22.35 19.77 13.74
CA PHE A 412 -23.09 19.43 12.52
C PHE A 412 -23.22 17.91 12.45
N ASP A 413 -24.36 17.41 11.97
CA ASP A 413 -24.64 15.97 11.89
C ASP A 413 -24.16 15.34 10.56
N GLY A 414 -23.54 16.14 9.68
CA GLY A 414 -22.99 15.66 8.42
C GLY A 414 -22.20 16.71 7.64
N GLU A 415 -21.47 16.24 6.63
CA GLU A 415 -20.59 17.08 5.80
C GLU A 415 -21.37 18.14 5.00
N LYS A 416 -22.54 17.79 4.45
CA LYS A 416 -23.37 18.74 3.67
C LYS A 416 -23.79 19.94 4.53
N ASP A 417 -24.19 19.69 5.78
CA ASP A 417 -24.58 20.73 6.73
C ASP A 417 -23.38 21.57 7.20
N LEU A 418 -22.22 20.94 7.36
CA LEU A 418 -20.96 21.64 7.64
C LEU A 418 -20.58 22.59 6.50
N ILE A 419 -20.62 22.13 5.24
CA ILE A 419 -20.29 22.96 4.07
C ILE A 419 -21.27 24.15 3.94
N ALA A 420 -22.57 23.91 4.12
CA ALA A 420 -23.57 24.97 4.16
C ALA A 420 -23.27 25.95 5.30
N GLY A 421 -22.97 25.45 6.50
CA GLY A 421 -22.64 26.27 7.65
C GLY A 421 -21.37 27.13 7.49
N ILE A 422 -20.34 26.62 6.80
CA ILE A 422 -19.15 27.40 6.45
C ILE A 422 -19.54 28.53 5.47
N SER A 423 -20.29 28.19 4.42
CA SER A 423 -20.73 29.14 3.39
C SER A 423 -21.62 30.27 3.95
N GLU A 424 -22.41 29.95 4.97
CA GLU A 424 -23.29 30.89 5.69
C GLU A 424 -22.57 31.68 6.81
N GLY A 425 -21.27 31.44 7.04
CA GLY A 425 -20.49 32.13 8.08
C GLY A 425 -20.82 31.70 9.52
N ARG A 426 -21.40 30.51 9.71
CA ARG A 426 -21.63 29.90 11.03
C ARG A 426 -20.33 29.41 11.67
N VAL A 427 -19.31 29.12 10.85
CA VAL A 427 -17.93 28.83 11.25
C VAL A 427 -17.09 30.09 11.08
N LYS A 428 -16.31 30.45 12.10
CA LYS A 428 -15.47 31.66 12.15
C LYS A 428 -14.07 31.30 12.65
N ALA A 429 -13.10 32.14 12.27
CA ALA A 429 -11.71 32.05 12.74
C ALA A 429 -11.60 32.30 14.25
#